data_AF-A0A2Z7C1J8-F1
#
_entry.id   AF-A0A2Z7C1J8-F1
#
_cell.length_a   1.000
_cell.length_b   1.000
_cell.length_c   1.000
_cell.angle_alpha   90.00
_cell.angle_beta   90.00
_cell.angle_gamma   90.00
#
_symmetry.space_group_name_H-M   'P 1'
#
loop_
_entity.id
_entity.type
_entity.pdbx_description
1 polymer ?
#
loop_
_entity_poly.entity_id
_entity_poly.type
_entity_poly.pdbx_seq_one_letter_code
_entity_poly.pdbx_strand_id
1 'polypeptide(L)' 'MRSSKSGSDKMVETKVDTVDIRSSAGQGQETRPVQIVHQLHPPAPADSNSGGGVLASATASIASAIQSAKDAVSGK' A
#
# COMPACT_ATOMS: atom_id res chain seq x y z
N MET A 1 10.79 33.75 -1.93
CA MET A 1 10.15 33.11 -0.75
C MET A 1 9.46 31.84 -1.24
N ARG A 2 9.94 30.65 -0.87
CA ARG A 2 9.29 29.37 -1.24
C ARG A 2 8.37 28.99 -0.09
N SER A 3 7.07 28.99 -0.36
CA SER A 3 6.03 28.66 0.62
C SER A 3 6.13 27.19 1.02
N SER A 4 6.39 26.92 2.29
CA SER A 4 6.34 25.60 2.92
C SER A 4 4.88 25.23 3.19
N LYS A 5 4.29 24.36 2.37
CA LYS A 5 3.01 23.71 2.68
C LYS A 5 3.31 22.49 3.54
N SER A 6 3.22 22.65 4.86
CA SER A 6 3.19 21.54 5.82
C SER A 6 1.86 20.80 5.63
N GLY A 7 1.91 19.68 4.91
CA GLY A 7 0.82 18.71 4.90
C GLY A 7 0.86 17.98 6.23
N SER A 8 0.01 18.39 7.17
CA SER A 8 -0.30 17.56 8.33
C SER A 8 -1.05 16.34 7.82
N ASP A 9 -0.33 15.24 7.60
CA ASP A 9 -0.89 13.92 7.35
C ASP A 9 -1.69 13.52 8.59
N LYS A 10 -2.99 13.83 8.56
CA LYS A 10 -3.91 13.47 9.64
C LYS A 10 -4.13 11.97 9.53
N MET A 11 -3.25 11.22 10.16
CA MET A 11 -3.36 9.78 10.33
C MET A 11 -4.75 9.49 10.92
N VAL A 12 -5.60 8.80 10.16
CA VAL A 12 -6.97 8.53 10.57
C VAL A 12 -6.93 7.40 11.59
N GLU A 13 -7.12 7.75 12.86
CA GLU A 13 -7.16 6.77 13.96
C GLU A 13 -8.55 6.13 14.03
N THR A 14 -8.60 4.80 13.96
CA THR A 14 -9.83 4.03 14.19
C THR A 14 -9.76 3.34 15.55
N LYS A 15 -10.59 3.80 16.49
CA LYS A 15 -10.76 3.19 17.80
C LYS A 15 -11.80 2.07 17.74
N VAL A 16 -11.44 0.89 18.23
CA VAL A 16 -12.33 -0.26 18.33
C VAL A 16 -12.38 -0.71 19.79
N ASP A 17 -13.57 -0.70 20.36
CA ASP A 17 -13.81 -1.28 21.69
C ASP A 17 -13.92 -2.80 21.53
N THR A 18 -13.08 -3.54 22.24
CA THR A 18 -13.04 -4.99 22.17
C THR A 18 -12.78 -5.60 23.55
N VAL A 19 -12.93 -6.92 23.64
CA VAL A 19 -12.62 -7.69 24.83
C VAL A 19 -11.41 -8.56 24.57
N ASP A 20 -10.47 -8.55 25.51
CA ASP A 20 -9.30 -9.42 25.51
C ASP A 20 -9.59 -10.61 26.42
N ILE A 21 -9.55 -11.81 25.85
CA ILE A 21 -9.83 -13.08 26.56
C ILE A 21 -8.48 -13.75 26.80
N ARG A 22 -8.05 -13.80 28.06
CA ARG A 22 -6.80 -14.44 28.48
C ARG A 22 -7.10 -15.73 29.22
N SER A 23 -6.30 -16.76 28.93
CA SER A 23 -6.31 -18.01 29.67
C SER A 23 -4.93 -18.23 30.25
N SER A 24 -4.85 -18.57 31.54
CA SER A 24 -3.60 -18.93 32.21
C SER A 24 -3.69 -20.36 32.73
N ALA A 25 -2.59 -21.11 32.73
CA ALA A 25 -2.62 -22.50 33.18
C ALA A 25 -3.01 -22.56 34.67
N GLY A 26 -4.15 -23.19 34.98
CA GLY A 26 -4.66 -23.31 36.35
C GLY A 26 -5.47 -22.11 36.86
N GLN A 27 -5.60 -21.04 36.08
CA GLN A 27 -6.56 -19.96 36.37
C GLN A 27 -7.56 -19.88 35.21
N GLY A 28 -8.85 -19.77 35.51
CA GLY A 28 -9.92 -19.75 34.50
C GLY A 28 -9.76 -18.62 33.47
N GLN A 29 -10.68 -18.57 32.51
CA GLN A 29 -10.68 -17.48 31.53
C GLN A 29 -10.94 -16.12 32.20
N GLU A 30 -10.06 -15.16 31.93
CA GLU A 30 -10.22 -13.76 32.30
C GLU A 30 -10.64 -12.96 31.06
N THR A 31 -11.67 -12.12 31.19
CA THR A 31 -12.10 -11.19 30.13
C THR A 31 -11.83 -9.76 30.58
N ARG A 32 -11.12 -8.97 29.76
CA ARG A 32 -10.77 -7.58 30.08
C ARG A 32 -11.21 -6.64 28.95
N PRO A 33 -11.87 -5.50 29.25
CA PRO A 33 -12.18 -4.50 28.22
C PRO A 33 -10.88 -3.83 27.76
N VAL A 34 -10.66 -3.77 26.46
CA VAL A 34 -9.48 -3.12 25.87
C VAL A 34 -9.89 -2.28 24.66
N GLN A 35 -9.13 -1.22 24.40
CA GLN A 35 -9.31 -0.37 23.23
C GLN A 35 -8.15 -0.60 22.27
N ILE A 36 -8.45 -1.02 21.04
CA ILE A 36 -7.45 -1.14 19.98
C ILE A 36 -7.48 0.14 19.15
N VAL A 37 -6.32 0.78 19.02
CA VAL A 37 -6.12 1.95 18.16
C VAL A 37 -5.41 1.48 16.89
N HIS A 38 -6.13 1.47 15.76
CA HIS A 38 -5.52 1.22 14.46
C HIS A 38 -5.02 2.53 13.89
N GLN A 39 -3.71 2.58 13.62
CA GLN A 39 -3.08 3.65 12.88
C GLN A 39 -3.02 3.23 11.41
N LEU A 40 -3.84 3.87 10.57
CA LEU A 40 -3.72 3.69 9.13
C LEU A 40 -2.43 4.36 8.68
N HIS A 41 -1.44 3.56 8.28
CA HIS A 41 -0.28 4.12 7.60
C HIS A 41 -0.78 4.80 6.32
N PRO A 42 -0.43 6.06 6.06
CA PRO A 42 -0.79 6.70 4.82
C PRO A 42 -0.36 5.80 3.66
N PRO A 43 -1.21 5.63 2.63
CA PRO A 43 -0.79 4.92 1.44
C PRO A 43 0.52 5.58 0.99
N ALA A 44 1.53 4.74 0.74
CA ALA A 44 2.81 5.21 0.26
C ALA A 44 2.55 6.16 -0.93
N PRO A 45 3.33 7.26 -1.08
CA PRO A 45 3.09 8.23 -2.15
C PRO A 45 2.92 7.47 -3.47
N ALA A 46 2.07 7.95 -4.38
CA ALA A 46 1.73 7.27 -5.62
C ALA A 46 2.96 6.83 -6.46
N ASP A 47 4.14 7.35 -6.13
CA ASP A 47 5.46 7.02 -6.69
C ASP A 47 6.17 5.83 -6.01
N SER A 48 5.57 5.22 -4.98
CA SER A 48 6.07 4.01 -4.32
C SER A 48 5.70 2.82 -5.18
N ASN A 49 6.49 2.67 -6.24
CA ASN A 49 6.31 1.80 -7.38
C ASN A 49 6.53 0.31 -7.02
N SER A 50 5.91 -0.20 -5.95
CA SER A 50 6.12 -1.57 -5.43
C SER A 50 5.46 -2.68 -6.27
N GLY A 51 5.11 -2.42 -7.52
CA GLY A 51 4.51 -3.44 -8.40
C GLY A 51 4.27 -3.01 -9.84
N GLY A 52 4.24 -1.71 -10.12
CA GLY A 52 3.94 -1.18 -11.47
C GLY A 52 5.15 -1.03 -12.40
N GLY A 53 6.37 -0.84 -11.88
CA GLY A 53 7.55 -0.53 -12.70
C GLY A 53 8.00 -1.67 -13.62
N VAL A 54 7.95 -2.91 -13.13
CA VAL A 54 8.31 -4.10 -13.91
C VAL A 54 7.31 -4.38 -15.03
N LEU A 55 6.01 -4.21 -14.75
CA LEU A 55 4.94 -4.40 -15.74
C LEU A 55 5.01 -3.33 -16.84
N ALA A 56 5.22 -2.07 -16.46
CA ALA A 56 5.39 -0.97 -17.42
C ALA A 56 6.57 -1.21 -18.37
N SER A 57 7.71 -1.67 -17.85
CA SER A 57 8.90 -2.01 -18.64
C SER A 57 8.65 -3.18 -19.60
N ALA A 58 7.92 -4.21 -19.16
CA ALA A 58 7.56 -5.36 -19.99
C ALA A 58 6.62 -4.95 -21.13
N THR A 59 5.59 -4.16 -20.84
CA THR A 59 4.66 -3.65 -21.87
C THR A 59 5.37 -2.78 -22.90
N ALA A 60 6.28 -1.89 -22.47
CA ALA A 60 7.07 -1.05 -23.38
C ALA A 60 7.96 -1.87 -24.34
N SER A 61 8.58 -2.94 -23.83
CA SER A 61 9.42 -3.84 -24.63
C SER A 61 8.60 -4.60 -25.68
N ILE A 62 7.41 -5.10 -25.30
CA ILE A 62 6.50 -5.79 -26.22
C ILE A 62 5.96 -4.84 -27.29
N ALA A 63 5.53 -3.63 -26.90
CA ALA A 63 5.07 -2.62 -27.84
C ALA A 63 6.16 -2.26 -28.87
N SER A 64 7.41 -2.12 -28.42
CA SER A 64 8.55 -1.87 -29.29
C SER A 64 8.81 -3.05 -30.24
N ALA A 65 8.74 -4.30 -29.76
CA ALA A 65 8.90 -5.48 -30.59
C ALA A 65 7.81 -5.60 -31.68
N ILE A 66 6.54 -5.31 -31.33
CA ILE A 66 5.42 -5.32 -32.27
C ILE A 66 5.60 -4.22 -33.32
N GLN A 67 6.00 -3.02 -32.90
CA GLN A 67 6.22 -1.90 -33.81
C GLN A 67 7.40 -2.18 -34.76
N SER A 68 8.52 -2.69 -34.25
CA SER A 68 9.67 -3.11 -35.07
C SER A 68 9.31 -4.22 -36.06
N ALA A 69 8.52 -5.21 -35.65
CA ALA A 69 8.05 -6.27 -36.54
C ALA A 69 7.15 -5.72 -37.66
N LYS A 70 6.27 -4.77 -37.31
CA LYS A 70 5.40 -4.09 -38.27
C LYS A 70 6.20 -3.27 -39.28
N ASP A 71 7.23 -2.55 -38.84
CA ASP A 71 8.06 -1.73 -39.73
C ASP A 71 8.91 -2.62 -40.65
N ALA A 72 9.50 -3.69 -40.13
CA ALA A 72 10.25 -4.69 -40.91
C ALA A 72 9.41 -5.35 -42.00
N VAL A 73 8.14 -5.67 -41.72
CA VAL A 73 7.22 -6.25 -42.72
C VAL A 73 6.69 -5.20 -43.69
N SER A 74 6.51 -3.96 -43.23
CA SER A 74 5.98 -2.87 -44.06
C SER A 74 7.01 -2.25 -45.01
N GLY A 75 8.28 -2.66 -44.95
CA GLY A 75 9.34 -2.18 -45.83
C GLY A 75 9.66 -0.69 -45.72
N LYS A 76 9.40 -0.11 -44.54
CA LYS A 76 9.77 1.27 -44.19
C LYS A 76 10.96 1.28 -43.24
#